data_AF-A0A0R1MF23-F1
#
_entry.id   AF-A0A0R1MF23-F1
#
_cell.length_a   1.000
_cell.length_b   1.000
_cell.length_c   1.000
_cell.angle_alpha   90.00
_cell.angle_beta   90.00
_cell.angle_gamma   90.00
#
_symmetry.space_group_name_H-M   'P 1'
#
loop_
_entity.id
_entity.type
_entity.pdbx_description
1 polymer ?
#
loop_
_entity_poly.entity_id
_entity_poly.type
_entity_poly.pdbx_seq_one_letter_code
_entity_poly.pdbx_strand_id
1 'polypeptide(L)' 'MGECLKVTAAVKNGVIEALKSIDSQQVLVLQRRPEFLVETSPQIQIIFTDLIVRC' A
#
# COMPACT_ATOMS: atom_id res chain seq x y z
N MET A 1 2.87 -21.00 11.61
CA MET A 1 3.35 -20.48 10.32
C MET A 1 2.92 -19.03 10.26
N GLY A 2 3.87 -18.10 10.19
CA GLY A 2 3.57 -16.66 10.28
C GLY A 2 2.98 -16.11 8.99
N GLU A 3 2.11 -15.11 9.11
CA GLU A 3 1.54 -14.41 7.95
C GLU A 3 2.67 -13.82 7.10
N CYS A 4 2.67 -14.14 5.80
CA CYS A 4 3.72 -13.69 4.90
C CYS A 4 3.37 -12.32 4.31
N LEU A 5 4.24 -11.33 4.55
CA LEU A 5 4.18 -10.03 3.92
C LEU A 5 5.16 -9.94 2.75
N LYS A 6 4.71 -9.37 1.64
CA LYS A 6 5.53 -9.07 0.45
C LYS A 6 5.84 -7.58 0.40
N VAL A 7 7.12 -7.25 0.24
CA VAL A 7 7.55 -5.89 -0.10
C VAL A 7 7.11 -5.57 -1.53
N THR A 8 6.37 -4.46 -1.68
CA THR A 8 5.84 -4.02 -2.98
C THR A 8 6.42 -2.70 -3.46
N ALA A 9 6.96 -1.89 -2.54
CA ALA A 9 7.74 -0.70 -2.86
C ALA A 9 8.85 -0.48 -1.84
N ALA A 10 10.02 -0.08 -2.34
CA ALA A 10 11.13 0.40 -1.55
C ALA A 10 11.84 1.52 -2.33
N VAL A 11 12.39 2.50 -1.61
CA VAL A 11 13.24 3.53 -2.20
C VAL A 11 14.68 3.04 -2.39
N LYS A 12 15.49 3.75 -3.17
CA LYS A 12 16.85 3.32 -3.60
C LYS A 12 17.80 2.95 -2.45
N ASN A 13 17.60 3.51 -1.25
CA ASN A 13 18.41 3.20 -0.06
C ASN A 13 17.88 1.99 0.74
N GLY A 14 16.88 1.28 0.24
CA GLY A 14 16.34 0.06 0.86
C GLY A 14 15.25 0.30 1.90
N VAL A 15 14.84 1.56 2.16
CA VAL A 15 13.70 1.82 3.05
C VAL A 15 12.42 1.32 2.40
N ILE A 16 11.71 0.45 3.12
CA ILE A 16 10.44 -0.15 2.70
C ILE A 16 9.33 0.89 2.80
N GLU A 17 8.60 1.08 1.71
CA GLU A 17 7.54 2.08 1.59
C GLU A 17 6.15 1.46 1.50
N ALA A 18 6.06 0.20 1.05
CA ALA A 18 4.80 -0.51 0.92
C ALA A 18 4.95 -2.02 1.11
N LEU A 19 4.03 -2.63 1.87
CA LEU A 19 3.90 -4.06 2.08
C LEU A 19 2.48 -4.52 1.72
N LYS A 20 2.33 -5.72 1.17
CA LYS A 20 1.03 -6.38 1.01
C LYS A 20 1.05 -7.77 1.64
N SER A 21 -0.08 -8.24 2.14
CA SER A 21 -0.20 -9.65 2.51
C SER A 21 -0.16 -10.53 1.27
N ILE A 22 0.51 -11.68 1.36
CA ILE A 22 0.48 -12.71 0.31
C ILE A 22 -0.83 -13.49 0.38
N ASP A 23 -1.35 -13.66 1.59
CA ASP A 23 -2.49 -14.54 1.87
C ASP A 23 -3.83 -13.77 1.88
N SER A 24 -3.77 -12.44 1.99
CA SER A 24 -4.94 -11.56 1.95
C SER A 24 -4.80 -10.48 0.88
N GLN A 25 -5.80 -10.44 0.00
CA GLN A 25 -5.97 -9.41 -1.02
C GLN A 25 -6.41 -8.04 -0.44
N GLN A 26 -6.68 -7.96 0.86
CA GLN A 26 -7.22 -6.74 1.49
C GLN A 26 -6.21 -6.00 2.37
N VAL A 27 -4.99 -6.53 2.52
CA VAL A 27 -3.97 -5.91 3.38
C VAL A 27 -2.91 -5.23 2.54
N LEU A 28 -2.90 -3.91 2.58
CA LEU A 28 -1.84 -3.03 2.07
C LEU A 28 -1.42 -2.07 3.18
N VAL A 29 -0.12 -1.99 3.44
CA VAL A 29 0.50 -1.06 4.40
C VAL A 29 1.40 -0.11 3.65
N LEU A 30 1.31 1.18 3.98
CA LEU A 30 2.11 2.26 3.38
C LEU A 30 2.82 3.05 4.48
N GLN A 31 4.10 3.35 4.27
CA GLN A 31 4.87 4.17 5.21
C GLN A 31 4.61 5.67 5.04
N ARG A 32 4.34 6.10 3.80
CA ARG A 32 3.95 7.47 3.48
C ARG A 32 2.56 7.77 4.04
N ARG A 33 2.21 9.06 4.05
CA ARG A 33 0.89 9.59 4.43
C ARG A 33 0.05 9.87 3.17
N PRO A 34 -0.49 8.83 2.48
CA PRO A 34 -1.21 8.99 1.22
C PRO A 34 -2.46 9.88 1.36
N GLU A 35 -3.02 10.00 2.56
CA GLU A 35 -4.18 10.84 2.86
C GLU A 35 -3.98 12.33 2.53
N PHE A 36 -2.74 12.84 2.56
CA PHE A 36 -2.44 14.23 2.18
C PHE A 36 -2.25 14.44 0.68
N LEU A 37 -2.11 13.35 -0.08
CA LEU A 37 -1.79 13.38 -1.51
C LEU A 37 -2.97 12.91 -2.36
N VAL A 38 -4.06 12.44 -1.75
CA VAL A 38 -5.20 11.87 -2.45
C VAL A 38 -5.85 12.85 -3.44
N GLU A 39 -5.93 14.13 -3.11
CA GLU A 39 -6.55 15.12 -4.00
C GLU A 39 -5.67 15.49 -5.19
N THR A 40 -4.36 15.33 -5.06
CA THR A 40 -3.37 15.87 -6.02
C THR A 40 -2.62 14.78 -6.79
N SER A 41 -2.72 13.52 -6.37
CA SER A 41 -2.02 12.40 -6.99
C SER A 41 -3.01 11.32 -7.45
N PRO A 42 -3.27 11.19 -8.77
CA PRO A 42 -4.15 10.15 -9.32
C PRO A 42 -3.71 8.74 -8.94
N GLN A 43 -2.39 8.52 -8.78
CA GLN A 43 -1.84 7.23 -8.37
C GLN A 43 -2.24 6.86 -6.93
N ILE A 44 -2.32 7.86 -6.04
CA ILE A 44 -2.78 7.65 -4.66
C ILE A 44 -4.29 7.45 -4.61
N GLN A 45 -5.06 8.14 -5.45
CA GLN A 45 -6.51 7.93 -5.56
C GLN A 45 -6.85 6.47 -5.86
N ILE A 46 -6.10 5.82 -6.75
CA ILE A 46 -6.30 4.41 -7.08
C ILE A 46 -6.19 3.51 -5.85
N ILE A 47 -5.30 3.82 -4.91
CA ILE A 47 -5.12 3.04 -3.68
C ILE A 47 -6.38 3.10 -2.82
N PHE A 48 -6.93 4.30 -2.61
CA PHE A 48 -8.16 4.47 -1.84
C PHE A 48 -9.38 3.90 -2.55
N THR A 49 -9.48 4.05 -3.88
CA THR A 49 -10.55 3.43 -4.67
C THR A 49 -10.51 1.90 -4.56
N ASP A 50 -9.34 1.28 -4.68
CA ASP A 50 -9.17 -0.17 -4.54
C ASP A 50 -9.53 -0.64 -3.12
N LEU A 51 -9.20 0.16 -2.09
CA LEU A 51 -9.62 -0.12 -0.71
C LEU A 51 -11.15 -0.10 -0.57
N ILE A 52 -11.82 0.95 -1.08
CA ILE A 52 -13.28 1.11 -0.99
C ILE A 52 -14.01 0.00 -1.73
N VAL A 53 -13.59 -0.34 -2.94
CA VAL A 53 -14.26 -1.37 -3.77
C VAL A 53 -14.17 -2.76 -3.15
N ARG A 54 -13.16 -3.03 -2.32
CA ARG A 54 -12.95 -4.32 -1.66
C ARG A 54 -13.68 -4.45 -0.31
N CYS A 55 -14.27 -3.36 0.20
CA CYS A 55 -15.10 -3.34 1.42
C CYS A 55 -16.57 -3.58 1.08
#